data_AF-A0A559LLY9-F1
#
_entry.id   AF-A0A559LLY9-F1
#
_cell.length_a   1.000
_cell.length_b   1.000
_cell.length_c   1.000
_cell.angle_alpha   90.00
_cell.angle_beta   90.00
_cell.angle_gamma   90.00
#
_symmetry.space_group_name_H-M   'P 1'
#
loop_
_entity.id
_entity.type
_entity.pdbx_description
1 polymer ?
#
loop_
_entity_poly.entity_id
_entity_poly.type
_entity_poly.pdbx_seq_one_letter_code
_entity_poly.pdbx_strand_id
1 'polypeptide(L)'
;MSDSAHHAHRVFVPKIQIIENNPLSHLLPYGSLILTTSIICIVLLTNCLERWILPAVYKDICQTFERTKDERRRRSFVYFHVGSIILFCVLCSGCYPMMYFLIGDAKFSTPFTKGSSVTIGDSLLVLSEVYSSYYIFEICFRTKFASPLSIAHHTGLLVITQTALSLFADHNKHREATLEFYMCMVWGTFDVIVELPIFLMMIVWRIKRHNTLLLSRMAYTCCVWQVTGAITEVAVTIYLLNRSWHRWGLEWRIITPLVFSLWITTQLYGASRLYQMGRGERQKLKAKDELALTQEESV
;
A
#
# COMPACT_ATOMS: atom_id res chain seq x y z
N MET A 1 -13.77 36.74 -39.99
CA MET A 1 -15.02 35.94 -39.88
C MET A 1 -14.77 34.68 -40.70
N SER A 2 -14.57 33.49 -40.17
CA SER A 2 -15.03 32.85 -38.94
C SER A 2 -13.93 31.87 -38.50
N ASP A 3 -13.29 32.14 -37.37
CA ASP A 3 -12.14 31.36 -36.86
C ASP A 3 -12.39 31.02 -35.39
N SER A 4 -13.59 30.50 -35.11
CA SER A 4 -14.06 30.31 -33.74
C SER A 4 -15.15 29.24 -33.69
N ALA A 5 -14.77 27.97 -33.84
CA ALA A 5 -15.60 26.82 -33.42
C ALA A 5 -14.88 25.44 -33.39
N HIS A 6 -13.57 25.35 -33.09
CA HIS A 6 -12.93 24.05 -32.87
C HIS A 6 -12.01 24.00 -31.63
N HIS A 7 -12.43 24.63 -30.53
CA HIS A 7 -12.07 24.13 -29.21
C HIS A 7 -12.97 22.94 -28.88
N ALA A 8 -12.79 21.84 -29.61
CA ALA A 8 -13.28 20.56 -29.16
C ALA A 8 -12.63 20.27 -27.81
N HIS A 9 -13.43 20.11 -26.77
CA HIS A 9 -13.02 19.41 -25.55
C HIS A 9 -12.30 18.14 -25.99
N ARG A 10 -10.96 18.11 -25.94
CA ARG A 10 -10.21 16.86 -26.05
C ARG A 10 -10.61 16.07 -24.81
N VAL A 11 -11.62 15.22 -24.96
CA VAL A 11 -11.99 14.24 -23.94
C VAL A 11 -10.71 13.45 -23.70
N PHE A 12 -10.09 13.64 -22.53
CA PHE A 12 -8.93 12.87 -22.13
C PHE A 12 -9.34 11.41 -22.11
N VAL A 13 -8.87 10.63 -23.09
CA VAL A 13 -9.09 9.19 -23.16
C VAL A 13 -8.08 8.57 -22.20
N PRO A 14 -8.52 7.92 -21.11
CA PRO A 14 -7.59 7.32 -20.17
C PRO A 14 -6.82 6.20 -20.86
N LYS A 15 -5.52 6.07 -20.57
CA LYS A 15 -4.63 5.13 -21.24
C LYS A 15 -5.14 3.69 -21.21
N ILE A 16 -5.76 3.26 -20.12
CA ILE A 16 -6.37 1.93 -19.97
C ILE A 16 -7.37 1.59 -21.10
N GLN A 17 -8.02 2.59 -21.71
CA GLN A 17 -8.97 2.37 -22.79
C GLN A 17 -8.27 1.95 -24.08
N ILE A 18 -7.05 2.45 -24.33
CA ILE A 18 -6.32 2.29 -25.60
C ILE A 18 -5.04 1.45 -25.48
N ILE A 19 -4.64 1.08 -24.26
CA ILE A 19 -3.38 0.36 -24.03
C ILE A 19 -3.39 -1.00 -24.72
N GLU A 20 -2.34 -1.29 -25.46
CA GLU A 20 -2.15 -2.56 -26.18
C GLU A 20 -1.65 -3.65 -25.25
N ASN A 21 -2.08 -4.89 -25.48
CA ASN A 21 -1.58 -6.01 -24.72
C ASN A 21 -0.19 -6.42 -25.24
N ASN A 22 0.83 -6.30 -24.40
CA ASN A 22 2.23 -6.56 -24.76
C ASN A 22 2.91 -7.40 -23.68
N PRO A 23 4.03 -8.10 -23.98
CA PRO A 23 4.84 -8.76 -22.97
C PRO A 23 5.27 -7.76 -21.87
N LEU A 24 5.20 -8.18 -20.61
CA LEU A 24 5.62 -7.36 -19.47
C LEU A 24 7.13 -7.16 -19.43
N SER A 25 7.89 -8.26 -19.42
CA SER A 25 9.34 -8.22 -19.25
C SER A 25 9.94 -9.56 -19.68
N HIS A 26 11.18 -9.52 -20.20
CA HIS A 26 11.95 -10.74 -20.46
C HIS A 26 12.35 -11.48 -19.18
N LEU A 27 12.30 -10.80 -18.02
CA LEU A 27 12.60 -11.38 -16.72
C LEU A 27 11.44 -12.16 -16.11
N LEU A 28 10.24 -12.15 -16.71
CA LEU A 28 9.04 -12.81 -16.18
C LEU A 28 9.28 -14.29 -15.80
N PRO A 29 10.00 -15.12 -16.57
CA PRO A 29 10.29 -16.51 -16.18
C PRO A 29 11.10 -16.65 -14.87
N TYR A 30 11.78 -15.58 -14.44
CA TYR A 30 12.54 -15.51 -13.20
C TYR A 30 11.77 -14.84 -12.06
N GLY A 31 10.47 -14.52 -12.22
CA GLY A 31 9.65 -13.85 -11.21
C GLY A 31 9.69 -14.52 -9.83
N SER A 32 9.59 -15.86 -9.80
CA SER A 32 9.68 -16.64 -8.55
C SER A 32 11.04 -16.51 -7.84
N LEU A 33 12.13 -16.35 -8.60
CA LEU A 33 13.46 -16.11 -8.05
C LEU A 33 13.56 -14.69 -7.47
N ILE A 34 12.98 -13.70 -8.15
CA ILE A 34 12.92 -12.31 -7.68
C ILE A 34 12.10 -12.24 -6.38
N LEU A 35 10.93 -12.87 -6.35
CA LEU A 35 10.06 -12.98 -5.18
C LEU A 35 10.79 -13.63 -4.00
N THR A 36 11.43 -14.79 -4.22
CA THR A 36 12.13 -15.54 -3.16
C THR A 36 13.32 -14.74 -2.61
N THR A 37 14.12 -14.15 -3.50
CA THR A 37 15.27 -13.33 -3.11
C THR A 37 14.81 -12.12 -2.30
N SER A 38 13.72 -11.47 -2.72
CA SER A 38 13.14 -10.32 -2.02
C SER A 38 12.63 -10.70 -0.63
N ILE A 39 12.00 -11.87 -0.46
CA ILE A 39 11.62 -12.39 0.87
C ILE A 39 12.86 -12.55 1.77
N ILE A 40 13.93 -13.16 1.25
CA ILE A 40 15.18 -13.35 2.00
C ILE A 40 15.74 -12.00 2.44
N CYS A 41 15.81 -11.02 1.54
CA CYS A 41 16.27 -9.67 1.85
C CYS A 41 15.43 -9.01 2.96
N ILE A 42 14.10 -9.13 2.92
CA ILE A 42 13.20 -8.59 3.94
C ILE A 42 13.41 -9.29 5.30
N VAL A 43 13.61 -10.61 5.31
CA VAL A 43 13.91 -11.36 6.54
C VAL A 43 15.25 -10.97 7.13
N LEU A 44 16.28 -10.76 6.30
CA LEU A 44 17.59 -10.28 6.76
C LEU A 44 17.49 -8.86 7.33
N LEU A 45 16.77 -7.96 6.64
CA LEU A 45 16.47 -6.61 7.13
C LEU A 45 15.76 -6.67 8.49
N THR A 46 14.75 -7.53 8.62
CA THR A 46 13.99 -7.71 9.86
C THR A 46 14.89 -8.16 11.01
N ASN A 47 15.75 -9.15 10.77
CA ASN A 47 16.71 -9.61 11.79
C ASN A 47 17.70 -8.52 12.18
N CYS A 48 18.17 -7.73 11.19
CA CYS A 48 19.08 -6.61 11.44
C CYS A 48 18.44 -5.52 12.30
N LEU A 49 17.19 -5.16 11.98
CA LEU A 49 16.43 -4.18 12.73
C LEU A 49 16.11 -4.65 14.15
N GLU A 50 15.60 -5.88 14.31
CA GLU A 50 15.19 -6.40 15.61
C GLU A 50 16.37 -6.61 16.56
N ARG A 51 17.50 -7.12 16.06
CA ARG A 51 18.65 -7.49 16.92
C ARG A 51 19.59 -6.33 17.23
N TRP A 52 19.78 -5.41 16.29
CA TRP A 52 20.85 -4.41 16.40
C TRP A 52 20.31 -2.98 16.36
N ILE A 53 19.59 -2.61 15.31
CA ILE A 53 19.25 -1.20 15.08
C ILE A 53 18.22 -0.69 16.08
N LEU A 54 17.09 -1.39 16.25
CA LEU A 54 16.01 -0.91 17.13
C LEU A 54 16.41 -0.90 18.61
N PRO A 55 17.11 -1.91 19.15
CA PRO A 55 17.62 -1.85 20.53
C PRO A 55 18.64 -0.72 20.74
N ALA A 56 19.43 -0.37 19.71
CA ALA A 56 20.39 0.74 19.80
C ALA A 56 19.71 2.11 19.75
N VAL A 57 18.71 2.29 18.86
CA VAL A 57 18.03 3.59 18.65
C VAL A 57 16.93 3.83 19.68
N TYR A 58 16.21 2.80 20.10
CA TYR A 58 15.02 2.87 20.97
C TYR A 58 15.18 2.04 22.24
N LYS A 59 16.36 2.10 22.87
CA LYS A 59 16.75 1.28 24.02
C LYS A 59 15.67 1.16 25.08
N ASP A 60 15.13 2.26 25.57
CA ASP A 60 14.14 2.27 26.67
C ASP A 60 12.83 1.55 26.28
N ILE A 61 12.41 1.69 25.03
CA ILE A 61 11.18 1.09 24.50
C ILE A 61 11.39 -0.42 24.33
N CYS A 62 12.50 -0.83 23.72
CA CYS A 62 12.85 -2.23 23.52
C CYS A 62 13.01 -2.95 24.86
N GLN A 63 13.72 -2.37 25.83
CA GLN A 63 13.86 -2.91 27.18
C GLN A 63 12.52 -3.02 27.90
N THR A 64 11.61 -2.06 27.70
CA THR A 64 10.26 -2.13 28.25
C THR A 64 9.52 -3.35 27.71
N PHE A 65 9.55 -3.59 26.39
CA PHE A 65 8.89 -4.75 25.78
C PHE A 65 9.44 -6.08 26.27
N GLU A 66 10.77 -6.19 26.43
CA GLU A 66 11.43 -7.37 26.98
C GLU A 66 11.02 -7.60 28.45
N ARG A 67 11.05 -6.55 29.27
CA ARG A 67 10.67 -6.63 30.69
C ARG A 67 9.20 -7.03 30.87
N THR A 68 8.29 -6.48 30.05
CA THR A 68 6.86 -6.80 30.12
C THR A 68 6.49 -8.08 29.38
N LYS A 69 7.44 -8.72 28.69
CA LYS A 69 7.21 -9.89 27.80
C LYS A 69 6.08 -9.65 26.79
N ASP A 70 5.95 -8.40 26.29
CA ASP A 70 4.90 -8.03 25.34
C ASP A 70 5.35 -8.31 23.90
N GLU A 71 5.32 -9.59 23.55
CA GLU A 71 5.72 -10.10 22.23
C GLU A 71 4.93 -9.42 21.09
N ARG A 72 3.64 -9.16 21.32
CA ARG A 72 2.76 -8.53 20.32
C ARG A 72 3.26 -7.14 19.99
N ARG A 73 3.57 -6.32 21.01
CA ARG A 73 4.08 -4.96 20.79
C ARG A 73 5.48 -4.96 20.21
N ARG A 74 6.38 -5.85 20.66
CA ARG A 74 7.74 -5.97 20.10
C ARG A 74 7.69 -6.27 18.61
N ARG A 75 6.98 -7.34 18.21
CA ARG A 75 6.85 -7.73 16.79
C ARG A 75 6.17 -6.64 15.97
N SER A 76 5.11 -6.03 16.49
CA SER A 76 4.44 -4.92 15.77
C SER A 76 5.39 -3.73 15.55
N PHE A 77 6.24 -3.41 16.52
CA PHE A 77 7.19 -2.30 16.40
C PHE A 77 8.26 -2.55 15.34
N VAL A 78 8.82 -3.77 15.30
CA VAL A 78 9.75 -4.19 14.24
C VAL A 78 9.06 -4.14 12.88
N TYR A 79 7.86 -4.72 12.80
CA TYR A 79 7.05 -4.76 11.60
C TYR A 79 6.80 -3.37 11.01
N PHE A 80 6.38 -2.39 11.81
CA PHE A 80 6.11 -1.05 11.27
C PHE A 80 7.37 -0.40 10.68
N HIS A 81 8.57 -0.65 11.24
CA HIS A 81 9.81 -0.16 10.66
C HIS A 81 10.16 -0.87 9.35
N VAL A 82 10.07 -2.20 9.31
CA VAL A 82 10.31 -2.99 8.09
C VAL A 82 9.36 -2.51 6.99
N GLY A 83 8.06 -2.45 7.30
CA GLY A 83 7.04 -1.99 6.37
C GLY A 83 7.29 -0.57 5.89
N SER A 84 7.61 0.37 6.80
CA SER A 84 7.91 1.76 6.40
C SER A 84 9.12 1.85 5.47
N ILE A 85 10.18 1.08 5.74
CA ILE A 85 11.39 1.07 4.91
C ILE A 85 11.07 0.49 3.53
N ILE A 86 10.40 -0.67 3.46
CA ILE A 86 10.11 -1.33 2.19
C ILE A 86 9.12 -0.50 1.36
N LEU A 87 8.02 -0.04 1.94
CA LEU A 87 7.04 0.80 1.22
C LEU A 87 7.65 2.13 0.78
N PHE A 88 8.54 2.73 1.57
CA PHE A 88 9.27 3.92 1.15
C PHE A 88 10.21 3.63 -0.03
N CYS A 89 10.96 2.53 0.00
CA CYS A 89 11.79 2.09 -1.13
C CYS A 89 10.96 1.83 -2.39
N VAL A 90 9.83 1.13 -2.26
CA VAL A 90 8.87 0.89 -3.35
C VAL A 90 8.31 2.20 -3.89
N LEU A 91 7.95 3.15 -3.03
CA LEU A 91 7.48 4.46 -3.45
C LEU A 91 8.55 5.23 -4.23
N CYS A 92 9.77 5.32 -3.70
CA CYS A 92 10.86 6.07 -4.34
C CYS A 92 11.30 5.46 -5.67
N SER A 93 11.46 4.13 -5.73
CA SER A 93 11.88 3.45 -6.95
C SER A 93 10.74 3.26 -7.96
N GLY A 94 9.49 3.15 -7.48
CA GLY A 94 8.32 2.94 -8.29
C GLY A 94 7.68 4.20 -8.85
N CYS A 95 7.81 5.36 -8.19
CA CYS A 95 7.14 6.59 -8.61
C CYS A 95 7.39 6.92 -10.09
N TYR A 96 8.64 6.88 -10.54
CA TYR A 96 8.98 7.17 -11.94
C TYR A 96 8.38 6.15 -12.94
N PRO A 97 8.73 4.85 -12.90
CA PRO A 97 8.25 3.90 -13.90
C PRO A 97 6.72 3.77 -13.89
N MET A 98 6.10 3.89 -12.71
CA MET A 98 4.65 3.85 -12.56
C MET A 98 3.97 5.05 -13.22
N MET A 99 4.39 6.27 -12.91
CA MET A 99 3.77 7.46 -13.48
C MET A 99 4.00 7.53 -14.99
N TYR A 100 5.18 7.12 -15.44
CA TYR A 100 5.49 7.08 -16.86
C TYR A 100 4.64 6.04 -17.61
N PHE A 101 4.36 4.90 -16.98
CA PHE A 101 3.47 3.87 -17.53
C PHE A 101 1.98 4.22 -17.44
N LEU A 102 1.48 4.73 -16.31
CA LEU A 102 0.04 4.96 -16.09
C LEU A 102 -0.46 6.21 -16.83
N ILE A 103 0.29 7.31 -16.74
CA ILE A 103 -0.14 8.62 -17.27
C ILE A 103 0.63 8.98 -18.54
N GLY A 104 1.92 8.61 -18.59
CA GLY A 104 2.77 8.86 -19.75
C GLY A 104 2.51 7.94 -20.93
N ASP A 105 3.36 8.04 -21.95
CA ASP A 105 3.28 7.28 -23.20
C ASP A 105 4.08 5.97 -23.16
N ALA A 106 4.74 5.64 -22.05
CA ALA A 106 5.60 4.46 -21.94
C ALA A 106 4.84 3.15 -22.17
N LYS A 107 5.42 2.27 -22.99
CA LYS A 107 5.09 0.84 -23.06
C LYS A 107 6.03 0.04 -22.14
N PHE A 108 5.73 -1.23 -21.88
CA PHE A 108 6.59 -2.08 -21.06
C PHE A 108 8.04 -2.18 -21.59
N SER A 109 8.22 -2.25 -22.91
CA SER A 109 9.53 -2.29 -23.56
C SER A 109 10.29 -0.97 -23.60
N THR A 110 9.71 0.12 -23.08
CA THR A 110 10.36 1.44 -23.07
C THR A 110 11.60 1.39 -22.18
N PRO A 111 12.78 1.87 -22.62
CA PRO A 111 13.95 1.98 -21.75
C PRO A 111 13.67 2.86 -20.53
N PHE A 112 14.14 2.44 -19.36
CA PHE A 112 13.96 3.15 -18.09
C PHE A 112 14.62 4.54 -18.12
N THR A 113 15.77 4.65 -18.76
CA THR A 113 16.41 5.93 -19.12
C THR A 113 16.98 5.82 -20.53
N LYS A 114 17.29 6.96 -21.16
CA LYS A 114 17.90 6.98 -22.50
C LYS A 114 19.19 6.15 -22.51
N GLY A 115 19.23 5.13 -23.35
CA GLY A 115 20.38 4.23 -23.50
C GLY A 115 20.45 3.09 -22.48
N SER A 116 19.49 2.97 -21.56
CA SER A 116 19.44 1.85 -20.60
C SER A 116 18.97 0.56 -21.28
N SER A 117 19.55 -0.57 -20.88
CA SER A 117 19.03 -1.90 -21.21
C SER A 117 17.87 -2.34 -20.32
N VAL A 118 17.68 -1.68 -19.18
CA VAL A 118 16.56 -1.94 -18.25
C VAL A 118 15.33 -1.24 -18.79
N THR A 119 14.22 -1.97 -18.90
CA THR A 119 12.94 -1.43 -19.37
C THR A 119 12.01 -1.05 -18.23
N ILE A 120 10.99 -0.25 -18.53
CA ILE A 120 9.91 0.06 -17.58
C ILE A 120 9.24 -1.22 -17.08
N GLY A 121 8.99 -2.18 -17.98
CA GLY A 121 8.41 -3.46 -17.65
C GLY A 121 9.26 -4.29 -16.67
N ASP A 122 10.58 -4.31 -16.84
CA ASP A 122 11.50 -4.96 -15.89
C ASP A 122 11.38 -4.35 -14.50
N SER A 123 11.36 -3.02 -14.43
CA SER A 123 11.22 -2.30 -13.16
C SER A 123 9.88 -2.59 -12.48
N LEU A 124 8.77 -2.56 -13.24
CA LEU A 124 7.43 -2.80 -12.71
C LEU A 124 7.24 -4.25 -12.25
N LEU A 125 7.83 -5.22 -12.94
CA LEU A 125 7.88 -6.61 -12.50
C LEU A 125 8.60 -6.74 -11.16
N VAL A 126 9.82 -6.19 -11.05
CA VAL A 126 10.60 -6.24 -9.80
C VAL A 126 9.84 -5.59 -8.65
N LEU A 127 9.22 -4.42 -8.88
CA LEU A 127 8.42 -3.73 -7.86
C LEU A 127 7.23 -4.58 -7.41
N SER A 128 6.53 -5.23 -8.35
CA SER A 128 5.37 -6.09 -8.07
C SER A 128 5.77 -7.31 -7.22
N GLU A 129 6.93 -7.90 -7.50
CA GLU A 129 7.45 -9.03 -6.72
C GLU A 129 7.96 -8.58 -5.36
N VAL A 130 8.69 -7.46 -5.24
CA VAL A 130 9.13 -6.90 -3.94
C VAL A 130 7.93 -6.59 -3.04
N TYR A 131 6.89 -5.98 -3.62
CA TYR A 131 5.64 -5.66 -2.93
C TYR A 131 4.91 -6.95 -2.50
N SER A 132 4.86 -7.97 -3.37
CA SER A 132 4.31 -9.29 -3.02
C SER A 132 5.11 -9.97 -1.90
N SER A 133 6.44 -9.94 -1.96
CA SER A 133 7.32 -10.48 -0.92
C SER A 133 7.06 -9.82 0.43
N TYR A 134 6.79 -8.51 0.44
CA TYR A 134 6.47 -7.78 1.66
C TYR A 134 5.17 -8.28 2.31
N TYR A 135 4.08 -8.45 1.56
CA TYR A 135 2.83 -8.96 2.15
C TYR A 135 2.90 -10.43 2.53
N ILE A 136 3.68 -11.26 1.81
CA ILE A 136 3.98 -12.63 2.25
C ILE A 136 4.70 -12.59 3.61
N PHE A 137 5.75 -11.76 3.72
CA PHE A 137 6.47 -11.56 4.97
C PHE A 137 5.52 -11.09 6.08
N GLU A 138 4.66 -10.10 5.83
CA GLU A 138 3.73 -9.59 6.83
C GLU A 138 2.80 -10.70 7.34
N ILE A 139 2.15 -11.43 6.43
CA ILE A 139 1.19 -12.47 6.80
C ILE A 139 1.88 -13.52 7.68
N CYS A 140 3.09 -13.96 7.32
CA CYS A 140 3.87 -14.93 8.09
C CYS A 140 4.40 -14.35 9.42
N PHE A 141 4.80 -13.08 9.43
CA PHE A 141 5.37 -12.43 10.61
C PHE A 141 4.29 -12.00 11.61
N ARG A 142 3.06 -11.72 11.18
CA ARG A 142 2.00 -11.19 12.05
C ARG A 142 0.82 -12.12 12.28
N THR A 143 0.82 -13.34 11.74
CA THR A 143 -0.38 -14.22 11.69
C THR A 143 -1.15 -14.31 13.00
N LYS A 144 -0.45 -14.41 14.15
CA LYS A 144 -1.10 -14.52 15.48
C LYS A 144 -1.81 -13.24 15.96
N PHE A 145 -1.54 -12.10 15.34
CA PHE A 145 -1.96 -10.77 15.82
C PHE A 145 -2.68 -9.91 14.77
N ALA A 146 -2.75 -10.39 13.52
CA ALA A 146 -3.47 -9.73 12.43
C ALA A 146 -4.97 -10.03 12.52
N SER A 147 -5.81 -9.08 12.11
CA SER A 147 -7.25 -9.32 12.02
C SER A 147 -7.55 -10.24 10.82
N PRO A 148 -8.60 -11.09 10.88
CA PRO A 148 -8.99 -11.91 9.73
C PRO A 148 -9.25 -11.09 8.47
N LEU A 149 -9.81 -9.88 8.62
CA LEU A 149 -10.07 -8.97 7.51
C LEU A 149 -8.77 -8.46 6.86
N SER A 150 -7.75 -8.12 7.66
CA SER A 150 -6.43 -7.71 7.13
C SER A 150 -5.71 -8.88 6.46
N ILE A 151 -5.79 -10.09 7.01
CA ILE A 151 -5.23 -11.29 6.37
C ILE A 151 -5.93 -11.55 5.02
N ALA A 152 -7.27 -11.50 4.98
CA ALA A 152 -8.02 -11.70 3.75
C ALA A 152 -7.70 -10.64 2.69
N HIS A 153 -7.57 -9.37 3.10
CA HIS A 153 -7.17 -8.27 2.24
C HIS A 153 -5.79 -8.48 1.62
N HIS A 154 -4.75 -8.75 2.42
CA HIS A 154 -3.39 -8.96 1.91
C HIS A 154 -3.28 -10.25 1.10
N THR A 155 -4.06 -11.28 1.44
CA THR A 155 -4.14 -12.50 0.61
C THR A 155 -4.77 -12.20 -0.76
N GLY A 156 -5.85 -11.41 -0.79
CA GLY A 156 -6.48 -10.98 -2.05
C GLY A 156 -5.52 -10.17 -2.93
N LEU A 157 -4.77 -9.25 -2.34
CA LEU A 157 -3.70 -8.48 -2.99
C LEU A 157 -2.69 -9.38 -3.69
N LEU A 158 -2.17 -10.37 -2.95
CA LEU A 158 -1.19 -11.32 -3.45
C LEU A 158 -1.75 -12.14 -4.59
N VAL A 159 -2.96 -12.69 -4.42
CA VAL A 159 -3.62 -13.50 -5.45
C VAL A 159 -3.79 -12.70 -6.73
N ILE A 160 -4.27 -11.45 -6.64
CA ILE A 160 -4.52 -10.62 -7.82
C ILE A 160 -3.23 -10.21 -8.51
N THR A 161 -2.24 -9.75 -7.74
CA THR A 161 -0.95 -9.34 -8.30
C THR A 161 -0.26 -10.52 -9.00
N GLN A 162 -0.20 -11.67 -8.34
CA GLN A 162 0.42 -12.88 -8.91
C GLN A 162 -0.39 -13.43 -10.08
N THR A 163 -1.72 -13.31 -10.06
CA THR A 163 -2.55 -13.67 -11.22
C THR A 163 -2.25 -12.74 -12.39
N ALA A 164 -2.23 -11.41 -12.19
CA ALA A 164 -1.91 -10.45 -13.24
C ALA A 164 -0.53 -10.70 -13.86
N LEU A 165 0.48 -11.04 -13.04
CA LEU A 165 1.79 -11.45 -13.54
C LEU A 165 1.73 -12.76 -14.35
N SER A 166 0.99 -13.77 -13.87
CA SER A 166 0.86 -15.06 -14.55
C SER A 166 0.15 -14.98 -15.89
N LEU A 167 -0.79 -14.04 -16.07
CA LEU A 167 -1.48 -13.84 -17.36
C LEU A 167 -0.50 -13.45 -18.48
N PHE A 168 0.63 -12.81 -18.16
CA PHE A 168 1.66 -12.49 -19.15
C PHE A 168 2.43 -13.70 -19.67
N ALA A 169 2.37 -14.86 -18.99
CA ALA A 169 3.00 -16.09 -19.47
C ALA A 169 2.47 -16.49 -20.86
N ASP A 170 1.19 -16.22 -21.14
CA ASP A 170 0.59 -16.31 -22.47
C ASP A 170 -0.32 -15.10 -22.73
N HIS A 171 0.30 -13.93 -22.85
CA HIS A 171 -0.41 -12.68 -23.15
C HIS A 171 -1.19 -12.72 -24.48
N ASN A 172 -0.83 -13.59 -25.43
CA ASN A 172 -1.59 -13.72 -26.68
C ASN A 172 -2.97 -14.34 -26.45
N LYS A 173 -3.05 -15.32 -25.55
CA LYS A 173 -4.31 -15.92 -25.10
C LYS A 173 -5.08 -15.01 -24.15
N HIS A 174 -4.37 -14.32 -23.25
CA HIS A 174 -4.94 -13.45 -22.23
C HIS A 174 -4.86 -11.98 -22.63
N ARG A 175 -5.86 -11.51 -23.38
CA ARG A 175 -5.92 -10.15 -23.93
C ARG A 175 -6.04 -9.06 -22.85
N GLU A 176 -6.45 -9.46 -21.66
CA GLU A 176 -6.64 -8.64 -20.48
C GLU A 176 -5.39 -8.51 -19.60
N ALA A 177 -4.30 -9.24 -19.86
CA ALA A 177 -3.11 -9.25 -18.99
C ALA A 177 -2.59 -7.84 -18.66
N THR A 178 -2.46 -6.99 -19.68
CA THR A 178 -2.02 -5.60 -19.50
C THR A 178 -3.05 -4.74 -18.76
N LEU A 179 -4.35 -5.02 -18.89
CA LEU A 179 -5.40 -4.29 -18.18
C LEU A 179 -5.40 -4.64 -16.68
N GLU A 180 -5.31 -5.92 -16.37
CA GLU A 180 -5.20 -6.40 -14.98
C GLU A 180 -3.98 -5.80 -14.29
N PHE A 181 -2.83 -5.85 -14.97
CA PHE A 181 -1.59 -5.29 -14.43
C PHE A 181 -1.68 -3.78 -14.26
N TYR A 182 -2.29 -3.07 -15.23
CA TYR A 182 -2.53 -1.63 -15.11
C TYR A 182 -3.38 -1.30 -13.87
N MET A 183 -4.45 -2.07 -13.62
CA MET A 183 -5.28 -1.87 -12.42
C MET A 183 -4.53 -2.20 -11.14
N CYS A 184 -3.71 -3.26 -11.13
CA CYS A 184 -2.82 -3.58 -10.01
C CYS A 184 -1.87 -2.41 -9.69
N MET A 185 -1.32 -1.77 -10.72
CA MET A 185 -0.44 -0.61 -10.55
C MET A 185 -1.20 0.59 -9.94
N VAL A 186 -2.44 0.84 -10.38
CA VAL A 186 -3.27 1.90 -9.79
C VAL A 186 -3.59 1.60 -8.32
N TRP A 187 -4.07 0.39 -8.00
CA TRP A 187 -4.42 0.00 -6.63
C TRP A 187 -3.21 -0.01 -5.70
N GLY A 188 -2.08 -0.59 -6.13
CA GLY A 188 -0.84 -0.59 -5.36
C GLY A 188 -0.32 0.81 -5.06
N THR A 189 -0.57 1.79 -5.96
CA THR A 189 -0.24 3.20 -5.70
C THR A 189 -1.04 3.77 -4.53
N PHE A 190 -2.36 3.54 -4.52
CA PHE A 190 -3.20 3.99 -3.40
C PHE A 190 -2.80 3.31 -2.09
N ASP A 191 -2.54 2.01 -2.13
CA ASP A 191 -2.16 1.26 -0.94
C ASP A 191 -0.87 1.79 -0.31
N VAL A 192 0.20 1.98 -1.10
CA VAL A 192 1.48 2.54 -0.60
C VAL A 192 1.30 3.96 -0.04
N ILE A 193 0.56 4.82 -0.74
CA ILE A 193 0.35 6.23 -0.35
C ILE A 193 -0.48 6.33 0.94
N VAL A 194 -1.45 5.44 1.13
CA VAL A 194 -2.34 5.47 2.28
C VAL A 194 -1.72 4.76 3.49
N GLU A 195 -1.06 3.63 3.27
CA GLU A 195 -0.52 2.78 4.34
C GLU A 195 0.75 3.37 4.98
N LEU A 196 1.66 3.96 4.18
CA LEU A 196 2.94 4.46 4.69
C LEU A 196 2.78 5.50 5.83
N PRO A 197 1.91 6.53 5.73
CA PRO A 197 1.64 7.44 6.84
C PRO A 197 1.11 6.75 8.10
N ILE A 198 0.33 5.68 7.95
CA ILE A 198 -0.22 4.92 9.09
C ILE A 198 0.90 4.19 9.82
N PHE A 199 1.85 3.59 9.09
CA PHE A 199 2.99 2.92 9.74
C PHE A 199 3.87 3.91 10.51
N LEU A 200 4.15 5.06 9.90
CA LEU A 200 4.92 6.13 10.57
C LEU A 200 4.19 6.61 11.84
N MET A 201 2.88 6.80 11.75
CA MET A 201 2.05 7.13 12.91
C MET A 201 2.12 6.06 13.99
N MET A 202 2.08 4.77 13.62
CA MET A 202 2.12 3.66 14.57
C MET A 202 3.49 3.51 15.26
N ILE A 203 4.58 3.88 14.59
CA ILE A 203 5.92 4.02 15.19
C ILE A 203 5.91 5.15 16.22
N VAL A 204 5.46 6.35 15.82
CA VAL A 204 5.36 7.51 16.72
C VAL A 204 4.44 7.21 17.91
N TRP A 205 3.39 6.41 17.70
CA TRP A 205 2.47 5.97 18.75
C TRP A 205 3.17 5.22 19.88
N ARG A 206 4.25 4.49 19.57
CA ARG A 206 5.07 3.80 20.57
C ARG A 206 6.10 4.72 21.20
N ILE A 207 6.72 5.60 20.40
CA ILE A 207 7.77 6.51 20.87
C ILE A 207 7.21 7.60 21.80
N LYS A 208 6.07 8.20 21.44
CA LYS A 208 5.47 9.34 22.15
C LYS A 208 4.22 8.93 22.93
N ARG A 209 4.24 7.75 23.57
CA ARG A 209 3.06 7.17 24.24
C ARG A 209 2.40 8.07 25.29
N HIS A 210 3.18 8.96 25.91
CA HIS A 210 2.71 9.88 26.95
C HIS A 210 2.03 11.16 26.40
N ASN A 211 2.26 11.52 25.13
CA ASN A 211 1.71 12.73 24.53
C ASN A 211 0.33 12.45 23.92
N THR A 212 -0.68 12.36 24.77
CA THR A 212 -2.07 12.02 24.37
C THR A 212 -2.66 13.00 23.35
N LEU A 213 -2.26 14.28 23.38
CA LEU A 213 -2.69 15.29 22.40
C LEU A 213 -2.13 15.05 21.01
N LEU A 214 -0.82 14.82 20.90
CA LEU A 214 -0.17 14.47 19.63
C LEU A 214 -0.78 13.20 19.04
N LEU A 215 -0.92 12.16 19.87
CA LEU A 215 -1.48 10.88 19.43
C LEU A 215 -2.92 11.02 18.94
N SER A 216 -3.77 11.73 19.69
CA SER A 216 -5.15 11.98 19.26
C SER A 216 -5.22 12.70 17.91
N ARG A 217 -4.42 13.77 17.74
CA ARG A 217 -4.36 14.52 16.47
C ARG A 217 -3.89 13.64 15.32
N MET A 218 -2.77 12.92 15.48
CA MET A 218 -2.24 12.04 14.44
C MET A 218 -3.23 10.94 14.05
N ALA A 219 -3.92 10.32 15.01
CA ALA A 219 -4.94 9.33 14.71
C ALA A 219 -6.10 9.89 13.89
N TYR A 220 -6.60 11.09 14.23
CA TYR A 220 -7.63 11.73 13.43
C TYR A 220 -7.12 12.14 12.05
N THR A 221 -5.90 12.68 11.94
CA THR A 221 -5.28 13.02 10.65
C THR A 221 -5.15 11.79 9.75
N CYS A 222 -4.62 10.68 10.27
CA CYS A 222 -4.53 9.42 9.51
C CYS A 222 -5.92 8.84 9.18
N CYS A 223 -6.92 9.02 10.05
CA CYS A 223 -8.29 8.62 9.76
C CYS A 223 -8.88 9.41 8.58
N VAL A 224 -8.71 10.74 8.57
CA VAL A 224 -9.16 11.57 7.44
C VAL A 224 -8.40 11.19 6.18
N TRP A 225 -7.07 11.02 6.27
CA TRP A 225 -6.23 10.59 5.16
C TRP A 225 -6.69 9.27 4.54
N GLN A 226 -6.94 8.24 5.36
CA GLN A 226 -7.45 6.95 4.91
C GLN A 226 -8.80 7.09 4.20
N VAL A 227 -9.73 7.87 4.75
CA VAL A 227 -11.06 8.07 4.15
C VAL A 227 -10.95 8.80 2.82
N THR A 228 -10.14 9.86 2.75
CA THR A 228 -9.89 10.59 1.49
C THR A 228 -9.23 9.69 0.45
N GLY A 229 -8.24 8.88 0.85
CA GLY A 229 -7.61 7.89 -0.01
C GLY A 229 -8.62 6.89 -0.57
N ALA A 230 -9.44 6.29 0.30
CA ALA A 230 -10.48 5.33 -0.08
C ALA A 230 -11.50 5.92 -1.06
N ILE A 231 -12.02 7.12 -0.78
CA ILE A 231 -12.97 7.80 -1.68
C ILE A 231 -12.34 8.06 -3.05
N THR A 232 -11.08 8.51 -3.06
CA THR A 232 -10.36 8.81 -4.31
C THR A 232 -10.10 7.54 -5.11
N GLU A 233 -9.64 6.47 -4.46
CA GLU A 233 -9.43 5.16 -5.08
C GLU A 233 -10.72 4.60 -5.68
N VAL A 234 -11.84 4.73 -4.97
CA VAL A 234 -13.18 4.33 -5.46
C VAL A 234 -13.58 5.12 -6.69
N ALA A 235 -13.46 6.45 -6.64
CA ALA A 235 -13.80 7.28 -7.78
C ALA A 235 -12.94 6.94 -9.01
N VAL A 236 -11.62 6.80 -8.83
CA VAL A 236 -10.69 6.46 -9.91
C VAL A 236 -10.94 5.05 -10.45
N THR A 237 -11.14 4.07 -9.57
CA THR A 237 -11.39 2.68 -9.97
C THR A 237 -12.68 2.56 -10.77
N ILE A 238 -13.79 3.15 -10.29
CA ILE A 238 -15.07 3.15 -11.02
C ILE A 238 -14.91 3.84 -12.37
N TYR A 239 -14.21 4.98 -12.42
CA TYR A 239 -13.95 5.69 -13.67
C TYR A 239 -13.16 4.84 -14.67
N LEU A 240 -12.05 4.22 -14.26
CA LEU A 240 -11.20 3.41 -15.13
C LEU A 240 -11.90 2.12 -15.58
N LEU A 241 -12.61 1.44 -14.67
CA LEU A 241 -13.37 0.23 -14.99
C LEU A 241 -14.50 0.54 -15.96
N ASN A 242 -15.28 1.60 -15.75
CA ASN A 242 -16.33 2.00 -16.69
C ASN A 242 -15.76 2.24 -18.10
N ARG A 243 -14.65 2.98 -18.19
CA ARG A 243 -13.99 3.29 -19.47
C ARG A 243 -13.38 2.09 -20.18
N SER A 244 -12.98 1.06 -19.44
CA SER A 244 -12.36 -0.14 -19.99
C SER A 244 -13.29 -1.35 -20.04
N TRP A 245 -14.49 -1.30 -19.46
CA TRP A 245 -15.36 -2.45 -19.14
C TRP A 245 -15.55 -3.44 -20.30
N HIS A 246 -15.77 -2.92 -21.50
CA HIS A 246 -15.99 -3.70 -22.71
C HIS A 246 -14.81 -4.61 -23.10
N ARG A 247 -13.59 -4.30 -22.62
CA ARG A 247 -12.36 -5.07 -22.89
C ARG A 247 -12.12 -6.21 -21.91
N TRP A 248 -12.80 -6.21 -20.78
CA TRP A 248 -12.62 -7.23 -19.73
C TRP A 248 -13.38 -8.50 -20.08
N GLY A 249 -12.76 -9.65 -19.79
CA GLY A 249 -13.40 -10.96 -19.83
C GLY A 249 -14.54 -11.08 -18.80
N LEU A 250 -15.42 -12.06 -18.99
CA LEU A 250 -16.61 -12.20 -18.14
C LEU A 250 -16.23 -12.52 -16.69
N GLU A 251 -15.24 -13.39 -16.52
CA GLU A 251 -14.67 -13.78 -15.24
C GLU A 251 -14.21 -12.57 -14.42
N TRP A 252 -13.50 -11.63 -15.05
CA TRP A 252 -12.99 -10.44 -14.37
C TRP A 252 -14.08 -9.40 -14.09
N ARG A 253 -15.10 -9.32 -14.94
CA ARG A 253 -16.29 -8.49 -14.65
C ARG A 253 -17.06 -8.96 -13.41
N ILE A 254 -16.89 -10.22 -13.01
CA ILE A 254 -17.49 -10.79 -11.79
C ILE A 254 -16.52 -10.65 -10.60
N ILE A 255 -15.25 -11.06 -10.78
CA ILE A 255 -14.25 -11.10 -9.71
C ILE A 255 -13.87 -9.69 -9.24
N THR A 256 -13.63 -8.76 -10.16
CA THR A 256 -13.12 -7.42 -9.84
C THR A 256 -14.04 -6.65 -8.89
N PRO A 257 -15.38 -6.57 -9.09
CA PRO A 257 -16.28 -5.93 -8.13
C PRO A 257 -16.31 -6.59 -6.74
N LEU A 258 -16.18 -7.92 -6.66
CA LEU A 258 -16.18 -8.65 -5.39
C LEU A 258 -14.93 -8.32 -4.57
N VAL A 259 -13.76 -8.41 -5.21
CA VAL A 259 -12.49 -7.99 -4.61
C VAL A 259 -12.58 -6.54 -4.17
N PHE A 260 -13.07 -5.66 -5.04
CA PHE A 260 -13.12 -4.24 -4.77
C PHE A 260 -14.00 -3.91 -3.55
N SER A 261 -15.11 -4.64 -3.39
CA SER A 261 -15.98 -4.53 -2.21
C SER A 261 -15.28 -4.95 -0.91
N LEU A 262 -14.48 -6.02 -0.95
CA LEU A 262 -13.62 -6.43 0.18
C LEU A 262 -12.59 -5.35 0.51
N TRP A 263 -12.02 -4.72 -0.52
CA TRP A 263 -11.05 -3.64 -0.41
C TRP A 263 -11.62 -2.43 0.35
N ILE A 264 -12.76 -1.92 -0.10
CA ILE A 264 -13.46 -0.79 0.54
C ILE A 264 -13.80 -1.14 2.00
N THR A 265 -14.31 -2.35 2.24
CA THR A 265 -14.67 -2.80 3.60
C THR A 265 -13.47 -2.77 4.54
N THR A 266 -12.30 -3.21 4.06
CA THR A 266 -11.06 -3.23 4.84
C THR A 266 -10.57 -1.81 5.13
N GLN A 267 -10.63 -0.90 4.15
CA GLN A 267 -10.23 0.49 4.35
C GLN A 267 -11.15 1.24 5.33
N LEU A 268 -12.47 1.04 5.23
CA LEU A 268 -13.43 1.61 6.18
C LEU A 268 -13.24 1.04 7.59
N TYR A 269 -12.96 -0.26 7.70
CA TYR A 269 -12.59 -0.87 8.97
C TYR A 269 -11.32 -0.22 9.55
N GLY A 270 -10.26 -0.07 8.75
CA GLY A 270 -9.03 0.62 9.15
C GLY A 270 -9.27 2.04 9.65
N ALA A 271 -10.03 2.83 8.89
CA ALA A 271 -10.44 4.19 9.28
C ALA A 271 -11.20 4.21 10.62
N SER A 272 -12.16 3.29 10.81
CA SER A 272 -12.92 3.18 12.06
C SER A 272 -12.02 2.91 13.28
N ARG A 273 -10.96 2.12 13.10
CA ARG A 273 -9.99 1.82 14.16
C ARG A 273 -9.14 3.03 14.50
N LEU A 274 -8.68 3.79 13.49
CA LEU A 274 -7.95 5.04 13.70
C LEU A 274 -8.82 6.08 14.42
N TYR A 275 -10.10 6.20 14.03
CA TYR A 275 -11.05 7.07 14.72
C TYR A 275 -11.23 6.69 16.19
N GLN A 276 -11.42 5.40 16.49
CA GLN A 276 -11.54 4.88 17.85
C GLN A 276 -10.26 5.16 18.68
N MET A 277 -9.08 5.00 18.08
CA MET A 277 -7.81 5.34 18.72
C MET A 277 -7.72 6.84 19.05
N GLY A 278 -8.07 7.71 18.11
CA GLY A 278 -8.06 9.17 18.31
C GLY A 278 -9.04 9.61 19.40
N ARG A 279 -10.24 9.03 19.41
CA ARG A 279 -11.26 9.28 20.44
C ARG A 279 -10.81 8.82 21.81
N GLY A 280 -10.20 7.63 21.91
CA GLY A 280 -9.70 7.11 23.17
C GLY A 280 -8.63 8.00 23.81
N GLU A 281 -7.70 8.53 23.03
CA GLU A 281 -6.69 9.47 23.55
C GLU A 281 -7.29 10.84 23.91
N ARG A 282 -8.31 11.30 23.17
CA ARG A 282 -9.05 12.53 23.52
C ARG A 282 -9.80 12.40 24.83
N GLN A 283 -10.40 11.25 25.11
CA GLN A 283 -11.09 11.00 26.38
C GLN A 283 -10.13 11.01 27.57
N LYS A 284 -8.90 10.48 27.41
CA LYS A 284 -7.88 10.54 28.46
C LYS A 284 -7.41 11.97 28.76
N LEU A 285 -7.39 12.85 27.76
CA LEU A 285 -7.09 14.27 27.99
C LEU A 285 -8.16 14.90 28.86
N LYS A 286 -9.43 14.74 28.49
CA LYS A 286 -10.55 15.28 29.27
C LYS A 286 -10.53 14.82 30.73
N ALA A 287 -10.30 13.53 30.96
CA ALA A 287 -10.22 12.99 32.32
C ALA A 287 -9.03 13.56 33.12
N LYS A 288 -7.89 13.86 32.47
CA LYS A 288 -6.76 14.52 33.14
C LYS A 288 -7.06 15.97 33.50
N ASP A 289 -7.72 16.68 32.61
CA ASP A 289 -8.11 18.09 32.81
C ASP A 289 -9.15 18.19 33.96
N GLU A 290 -10.13 17.28 33.99
CA GLU A 290 -11.12 17.18 35.08
C GLU A 290 -10.47 16.87 36.44
N LEU A 291 -9.51 15.93 36.48
CA LEU A 291 -8.77 15.62 37.71
C LEU A 291 -7.95 16.81 38.22
N ALA A 292 -7.31 17.57 37.31
CA ALA A 292 -6.53 18.76 37.70
C ALA A 292 -7.44 19.85 38.31
N LEU A 293 -8.60 20.09 37.72
CA LEU A 293 -9.58 21.05 38.24
C LEU A 293 -10.08 20.66 39.64
N THR A 294 -10.39 19.38 39.86
CA THR A 294 -10.84 18.90 41.19
C THR A 294 -9.74 19.00 42.26
N GLN A 295 -8.47 18.94 41.87
CA GLN A 295 -7.35 19.12 42.80
C GLN A 295 -7.15 20.60 43.16
N GLU A 296 -7.27 21.51 42.18
CA GLU A 296 -7.20 22.96 42.42
C GLU A 296 -8.36 23.47 43.29
N GLU A 297 -9.57 22.90 43.16
CA GLU A 297 -10.72 23.25 44.02
C GLU A 297 -10.60 22.73 45.46
N SER A 298 -9.68 21.80 45.73
CA SER A 298 -9.47 21.18 47.05
C SER A 298 -8.36 21.80 47.89
N VAL A 299 -7.66 22.81 47.36
CA VAL A 299 -6.55 23.56 47.99
C VAL A 299 -7.01 24.96 48.35
#